data_AF-A0A969JWS8-F1
#
_entry.id   AF-A0A969JWS8-F1
#
_cell.length_a   1.000
_cell.length_b   1.000
_cell.length_c   1.000
_cell.angle_alpha   90.00
_cell.angle_beta   90.00
_cell.angle_gamma   90.00
#
_symmetry.space_group_name_H-M   'P 1'
#
loop_
_entity.id
_entity.type
_entity.pdbx_description
1 polymer ?
#
loop_
_entity_poly.entity_id
_entity_poly.type
_entity_poly.pdbx_seq_one_letter_code
_entity_poly.pdbx_strand_id
1 'polypeptide(L)'
;ETFYDTRLPADVADVRTFDSWRKRAEAADPRVLYMTRADVLVSADLGDVERAFPASLDIDGVSYRLKYSFAPGAADDGVSIQVPLGLLRNLRAERVDWMVPGLLPNQCEALLRSLPKSLRRQLTPIPEKVDALVRGLLKPDVYAHGRIDLALGRLIEQTLEISVPADAWHAERMADHLHMNVQVRDEAASSSTKVVIWCAASAARCPDIQTT
;
A
#
# COMPACT_ATOMS: atom_id res chain seq x y z
N GLU A 1 -17.61 -5.71 8.81
CA GLU A 1 -18.47 -6.90 8.59
C GLU A 1 -19.95 -6.69 8.93
N THR A 2 -20.30 -5.98 10.01
CA THR A 2 -21.65 -5.99 10.59
C THR A 2 -22.82 -5.42 9.76
N PHE A 3 -22.58 -4.61 8.70
CA PHE A 3 -23.67 -3.91 7.99
C PHE A 3 -24.62 -4.87 7.25
N TYR A 4 -24.06 -5.82 6.49
CA TYR A 4 -24.88 -6.78 5.74
C TYR A 4 -25.34 -7.94 6.63
N ASP A 5 -24.53 -8.38 7.59
CA ASP A 5 -24.88 -9.45 8.54
C ASP A 5 -26.14 -9.14 9.37
N THR A 6 -26.37 -7.87 9.68
CA THR A 6 -27.57 -7.44 10.43
C THR A 6 -28.83 -7.32 9.58
N ARG A 7 -28.69 -7.32 8.24
CA ARG A 7 -29.79 -7.11 7.29
C ARG A 7 -30.14 -8.36 6.50
N LEU A 8 -29.15 -9.19 6.20
CA LEU A 8 -29.31 -10.44 5.46
C LEU A 8 -29.90 -11.51 6.39
N PRO A 9 -31.05 -12.10 6.03
CA PRO A 9 -31.57 -13.25 6.75
C PRO A 9 -30.66 -14.47 6.62
N ALA A 10 -30.63 -15.32 7.64
CA ALA A 10 -29.77 -16.50 7.68
C ALA A 10 -30.07 -17.56 6.60
N ASP A 11 -31.25 -17.51 5.98
CA ASP A 11 -31.66 -18.40 4.87
C ASP A 11 -31.12 -17.93 3.50
N VAL A 12 -30.47 -16.76 3.44
CA VAL A 12 -29.79 -16.26 2.25
C VAL A 12 -28.38 -16.84 2.18
N ALA A 13 -28.25 -17.96 1.46
CA ALA A 13 -26.98 -18.68 1.32
C ALA A 13 -26.51 -18.83 -0.15
N ASP A 14 -27.33 -18.41 -1.12
CA ASP A 14 -27.01 -18.47 -2.54
C ASP A 14 -27.55 -17.25 -3.30
N VAL A 15 -27.13 -17.09 -4.56
CA VAL A 15 -27.54 -15.96 -5.41
C VAL A 15 -29.06 -15.92 -5.62
N ARG A 16 -29.71 -17.08 -5.70
CA ARG A 16 -31.15 -17.18 -6.00
C ARG A 16 -32.02 -16.74 -4.82
N THR A 17 -31.65 -17.20 -3.62
CA THR A 17 -32.26 -16.82 -2.34
C THR A 17 -32.00 -15.35 -2.05
N PHE A 18 -30.79 -14.86 -2.30
CA PHE A 18 -30.45 -13.43 -2.22
C PHE A 18 -31.32 -12.60 -3.17
N ASP A 19 -31.44 -12.97 -4.44
CA ASP A 19 -32.24 -12.20 -5.40
C ASP A 19 -33.73 -12.16 -5.04
N SER A 20 -34.26 -13.28 -4.56
CA SER A 20 -35.66 -13.39 -4.14
C SER A 20 -35.95 -12.58 -2.88
N TRP A 21 -35.00 -12.54 -1.95
CA TRP A 21 -35.06 -11.68 -0.77
C TRP A 21 -34.92 -10.21 -1.15
N ARG A 22 -33.88 -9.86 -1.93
CA ARG A 22 -33.56 -8.49 -2.35
C ARG A 22 -34.75 -7.80 -3.00
N LYS A 23 -35.42 -8.47 -3.96
CA LYS A 23 -36.61 -7.91 -4.63
C LYS A 23 -37.73 -7.55 -3.66
N ARG A 24 -37.94 -8.37 -2.62
CA ARG A 24 -38.95 -8.12 -1.59
C ARG A 24 -38.50 -7.03 -0.62
N ALA A 25 -37.24 -7.04 -0.22
CA ALA A 25 -36.66 -6.06 0.70
C ALA A 25 -36.61 -4.66 0.05
N GLU A 26 -36.14 -4.55 -1.19
CA GLU A 26 -36.07 -3.30 -1.96
C GLU A 26 -37.45 -2.74 -2.31
N ALA A 27 -38.48 -3.59 -2.41
CA ALA A 27 -39.86 -3.13 -2.58
C ALA A 27 -40.40 -2.41 -1.32
N ALA A 28 -39.91 -2.78 -0.13
CA ALA A 28 -40.28 -2.14 1.13
C ALA A 28 -39.36 -0.94 1.45
N ASP A 29 -38.06 -1.09 1.25
CA ASP A 29 -37.05 -0.05 1.40
C ASP A 29 -36.03 -0.13 0.24
N PRO A 30 -36.15 0.75 -0.77
CA PRO A 30 -35.24 0.76 -1.92
C PRO A 30 -33.77 1.00 -1.57
N ARG A 31 -33.48 1.48 -0.36
CA ARG A 31 -32.13 1.79 0.13
C ARG A 31 -31.62 0.81 1.18
N VAL A 32 -32.32 -0.31 1.40
CA VAL A 32 -31.97 -1.28 2.45
C VAL A 32 -30.53 -1.81 2.35
N LEU A 33 -29.98 -1.92 1.13
CA LEU A 33 -28.59 -2.35 0.88
C LEU A 33 -27.59 -1.19 0.67
N TYR A 34 -28.02 0.06 0.79
CA TYR A 34 -27.16 1.21 0.54
C TYR A 34 -26.40 1.55 1.82
N MET A 35 -25.08 1.36 1.81
CA MET A 35 -24.24 1.86 2.89
C MET A 35 -24.15 3.38 2.84
N THR A 36 -24.35 4.03 3.98
CA THR A 36 -23.97 5.43 4.16
C THR A 36 -22.49 5.52 4.53
N ARG A 37 -21.91 6.72 4.41
CA ARG A 37 -20.54 6.96 4.87
C ARG A 37 -20.38 6.62 6.36
N ALA A 38 -21.38 6.92 7.18
CA ALA A 38 -21.35 6.60 8.61
C ALA A 38 -21.28 5.08 8.85
N ASP A 39 -22.00 4.27 8.07
CA ASP A 39 -21.99 2.81 8.20
C ASP A 39 -20.63 2.18 7.94
N VAL A 40 -19.86 2.76 7.00
CA VAL A 40 -18.48 2.33 6.73
C VAL A 40 -17.56 2.71 7.89
N LEU A 41 -17.68 3.95 8.36
CA LEU A 41 -16.81 4.51 9.39
C LEU A 41 -17.07 3.95 10.79
N VAL A 42 -18.29 3.50 11.11
CA VAL A 42 -18.61 2.86 12.41
C VAL A 42 -17.89 1.51 12.57
N SER A 43 -17.55 0.84 11.46
CA SER A 43 -16.88 -0.46 11.48
C SER A 43 -15.36 -0.38 11.59
N ALA A 44 -14.78 0.82 11.56
CA ALA A 44 -13.34 1.04 11.63
C ALA A 44 -13.02 2.09 12.70
N ASP A 45 -11.96 1.88 13.48
CA ASP A 45 -11.42 2.96 14.29
C ASP A 45 -10.87 4.04 13.34
N LEU A 46 -11.54 5.19 13.29
CA LEU A 46 -11.20 6.31 12.42
C LEU A 46 -9.74 6.76 12.59
N GLY A 47 -9.22 6.71 13.83
CA GLY A 47 -7.84 7.08 14.12
C GLY A 47 -6.84 6.11 13.52
N ASP A 48 -7.17 4.82 13.49
CA ASP A 48 -6.34 3.79 12.87
C ASP A 48 -6.39 3.87 11.34
N VAL A 49 -7.55 4.19 10.76
CA VAL A 49 -7.68 4.39 9.30
C VAL A 49 -6.89 5.61 8.84
N GLU A 50 -6.97 6.74 9.54
CA GLU A 50 -6.20 7.94 9.20
C GLU A 50 -4.69 7.71 9.32
N ARG A 51 -4.25 6.93 10.32
CA ARG A 51 -2.85 6.53 10.46
C ARG A 51 -2.41 5.56 9.34
N ALA A 52 -3.30 4.65 8.94
CA ALA A 52 -3.04 3.69 7.87
C ALA A 52 -2.99 4.33 6.48
N PHE A 53 -3.88 5.29 6.23
CA PHE A 53 -4.05 5.98 4.95
C PHE A 53 -4.02 7.49 5.14
N PRO A 54 -2.85 8.07 5.49
CA PRO A 54 -2.75 9.49 5.77
C PRO A 54 -3.01 10.33 4.51
N ALA A 55 -3.59 11.51 4.69
CA ALA A 55 -3.81 12.46 3.59
C ALA A 55 -2.49 13.11 3.10
N SER A 56 -1.46 13.11 3.94
CA SER A 56 -0.15 13.66 3.64
C SER A 56 0.97 12.91 4.38
N LEU A 57 2.18 12.93 3.82
CA LEU A 57 3.40 12.44 4.47
C LEU A 57 4.31 13.61 4.77
N ASP A 58 4.84 13.65 5.99
CA ASP A 58 5.98 14.50 6.31
C ASP A 58 7.27 13.79 5.90
N ILE A 59 8.07 14.48 5.09
CA ILE A 59 9.42 14.05 4.70
C ILE A 59 10.33 15.24 4.90
N ASP A 60 11.24 15.14 5.87
CA ASP A 60 12.23 16.16 6.20
C ASP A 60 11.62 17.54 6.51
N GLY A 61 10.46 17.55 7.20
CA GLY A 61 9.75 18.77 7.60
C GLY A 61 8.89 19.39 6.50
N VAL A 62 8.75 18.70 5.36
CA VAL A 62 7.86 19.10 4.27
C VAL A 62 6.68 18.13 4.20
N SER A 63 5.46 18.68 4.24
CA SER A 63 4.24 17.90 4.10
C SER A 63 3.84 17.77 2.63
N TYR A 64 3.88 16.53 2.12
CA TYR A 64 3.48 16.18 0.77
C TYR A 64 2.10 15.52 0.77
N ARG A 65 1.20 16.00 -0.11
CA ARG A 65 -0.15 15.43 -0.24
C ARG A 65 -0.08 14.05 -0.90
N LEU A 66 -0.89 13.11 -0.41
CA LEU A 66 -1.11 11.82 -1.05
C LEU A 66 -2.43 11.80 -1.83
N LYS A 67 -2.43 11.09 -2.95
CA LYS A 67 -3.61 10.74 -3.74
C LYS A 67 -3.71 9.22 -3.80
N TYR A 68 -4.87 8.68 -3.47
CA TYR A 68 -5.18 7.26 -3.56
C TYR A 68 -6.07 7.02 -4.77
N SER A 69 -5.73 6.04 -5.59
CA SER A 69 -6.54 5.57 -6.70
C SER A 69 -6.67 4.05 -6.59
N PHE A 70 -7.86 3.53 -6.76
CA PHE A 70 -8.09 2.10 -6.90
C PHE A 70 -8.66 1.85 -8.29
N ALA A 71 -7.75 1.69 -9.24
CA ALA A 71 -8.06 1.54 -10.66
C ALA A 71 -7.10 0.50 -11.25
N PRO A 72 -7.37 -0.80 -11.07
CA PRO A 72 -6.48 -1.87 -11.50
C PRO A 72 -6.00 -1.71 -12.94
N GLY A 73 -4.68 -1.61 -13.13
CA GLY A 73 -4.04 -1.44 -14.44
C GLY A 73 -3.91 0.01 -14.92
N ALA A 74 -4.45 0.99 -14.20
CA ALA A 74 -4.20 2.40 -14.47
C ALA A 74 -2.79 2.81 -14.02
N ALA A 75 -2.22 3.82 -14.69
CA ALA A 75 -0.87 4.30 -14.37
C ALA A 75 -0.78 5.00 -13.00
N ASP A 76 -1.89 5.49 -12.44
CA ASP A 76 -1.94 6.12 -11.12
C ASP A 76 -2.59 5.24 -10.05
N ASP A 77 -2.75 3.93 -10.32
CA ASP A 77 -3.26 2.95 -9.36
C ASP A 77 -2.35 2.85 -8.12
N GLY A 78 -2.96 2.68 -6.96
CA GLY A 78 -2.29 2.69 -5.67
C GLY A 78 -2.16 4.09 -5.06
N VAL A 79 -0.98 4.41 -4.53
CA VAL A 79 -0.71 5.67 -3.82
C VAL A 79 0.26 6.55 -4.60
N SER A 80 -0.11 7.82 -4.76
CA SER A 80 0.71 8.82 -5.43
C SER A 80 1.04 9.99 -4.51
N ILE A 81 2.33 10.26 -4.30
CA ILE A 81 2.81 11.46 -3.62
C ILE A 81 2.86 12.64 -4.60
N GLN A 82 2.26 13.76 -4.21
CA GLN A 82 2.24 14.98 -5.01
C GLN A 82 3.42 15.86 -4.60
N VAL A 83 4.37 16.05 -5.52
CA VAL A 83 5.64 16.71 -5.25
C VAL A 83 5.75 17.95 -6.13
N PRO A 84 5.78 19.18 -5.55
CA PRO A 84 6.10 20.38 -6.32
C PRO A 84 7.47 20.26 -6.97
N LEU A 85 7.62 20.69 -8.22
CA LEU A 85 8.88 20.56 -8.98
C LEU A 85 10.09 21.15 -8.22
N GLY A 86 9.90 22.26 -7.52
CA GLY A 86 10.95 22.90 -6.70
C GLY A 86 11.43 22.07 -5.51
N LEU A 87 10.62 21.10 -5.05
CA LEU A 87 10.90 20.25 -3.89
C LEU A 87 11.33 18.83 -4.28
N LEU A 88 11.32 18.49 -5.56
CA LEU A 88 11.67 17.15 -6.05
C LEU A 88 13.08 16.70 -5.61
N ARG A 89 14.04 17.63 -5.58
CA ARG A 89 15.41 17.34 -5.12
C ARG A 89 15.51 17.01 -3.63
N ASN A 90 14.53 17.40 -2.82
CA ASN A 90 14.51 17.12 -1.39
C ASN A 90 13.95 15.72 -1.10
N LEU A 91 13.39 15.05 -2.11
CA LEU A 91 12.76 13.76 -1.94
C LEU A 91 13.81 12.65 -1.92
N ARG A 92 14.03 12.08 -0.73
CA ARG A 92 14.94 10.94 -0.55
C ARG A 92 14.31 9.66 -1.11
N ALA A 93 15.02 8.99 -2.01
CA ALA A 93 14.53 7.76 -2.65
C ALA A 93 14.17 6.70 -1.61
N GLU A 94 15.01 6.53 -0.58
CA GLU A 94 14.77 5.54 0.47
C GLU A 94 13.48 5.79 1.23
N ARG A 95 13.06 7.05 1.40
CA ARG A 95 11.79 7.37 2.07
C ARG A 95 10.60 7.05 1.16
N VAL A 96 10.71 7.32 -0.13
CA VAL A 96 9.66 7.07 -1.13
C VAL A 96 9.45 5.57 -1.35
N ASP A 97 10.51 4.77 -1.19
CA ASP A 97 10.41 3.32 -1.26
C ASP A 97 9.45 2.74 -0.20
N TRP A 98 9.21 3.43 0.92
CA TRP A 98 8.23 2.98 1.92
C TRP A 98 6.81 3.38 1.57
N MET A 99 5.94 2.39 1.45
CA MET A 99 4.50 2.61 1.35
C MET A 99 3.90 3.16 2.65
N VAL A 100 2.69 3.71 2.54
CA VAL A 100 1.90 4.10 3.70
C VAL A 100 1.54 2.88 4.56
N PRO A 101 1.29 3.04 5.87
CA PRO A 101 1.13 1.90 6.77
C PRO A 101 0.02 0.91 6.32
N GLY A 102 -1.07 1.41 5.75
CA GLY A 102 -2.18 0.59 5.25
C GLY A 102 -1.88 -0.22 3.99
N LEU A 103 -0.86 0.14 3.20
CA LEU A 103 -0.44 -0.57 1.99
C LEU A 103 0.89 -1.32 2.16
N LEU A 104 1.58 -1.11 3.29
CA LEU A 104 2.81 -1.78 3.64
C LEU A 104 2.71 -3.32 3.67
N PRO A 105 1.59 -3.95 4.11
CA PRO A 105 1.43 -5.40 4.02
C PRO A 105 1.58 -5.96 2.61
N ASN A 106 0.93 -5.32 1.63
CA ASN A 106 0.96 -5.75 0.23
C ASN A 106 2.37 -5.59 -0.36
N GLN A 107 3.05 -4.49 -0.01
CA GLN A 107 4.44 -4.26 -0.41
C GLN A 107 5.38 -5.32 0.19
N CYS A 108 5.24 -5.60 1.49
CA CYS A 108 6.03 -6.60 2.20
C CYS A 108 5.83 -7.99 1.59
N GLU A 109 4.58 -8.41 1.38
CA GLU A 109 4.28 -9.71 0.77
C GLU A 109 4.89 -9.85 -0.62
N ALA A 110 4.79 -8.81 -1.45
CA ALA A 110 5.35 -8.81 -2.79
C ALA A 110 6.89 -8.84 -2.79
N LEU A 111 7.54 -8.12 -1.87
CA LEU A 111 8.98 -8.20 -1.66
C LEU A 111 9.41 -9.63 -1.29
N LEU A 112 8.72 -10.29 -0.35
CA LEU A 112 8.99 -11.68 0.03
C LEU A 112 8.80 -12.65 -1.16
N ARG A 113 7.76 -12.41 -1.97
CA ARG A 113 7.52 -13.17 -3.21
C ARG A 113 8.54 -12.87 -4.30
N SER A 114 9.21 -11.72 -4.28
CA SER A 114 10.23 -11.36 -5.27
C SER A 114 11.52 -12.19 -5.10
N LEU A 115 11.78 -12.66 -3.87
CA LEU A 115 13.00 -13.39 -3.50
C LEU A 115 13.24 -14.67 -4.33
N PRO A 116 14.50 -15.10 -4.50
CA PRO A 116 14.87 -16.38 -5.10
C PRO A 116 14.14 -17.57 -4.49
N LYS A 117 13.90 -18.60 -5.31
CA LYS A 117 13.14 -19.81 -4.93
C LYS A 117 13.67 -20.48 -3.65
N SER A 118 14.98 -20.47 -3.43
CA SER A 118 15.63 -21.05 -2.24
C SER A 118 15.23 -20.35 -0.95
N LEU A 119 15.22 -19.01 -0.94
CA LEU A 119 14.83 -18.20 0.21
C LEU A 119 13.30 -18.24 0.42
N ARG A 120 12.53 -18.14 -0.68
CA ARG A 120 11.07 -18.16 -0.61
C ARG A 120 10.51 -19.43 0.04
N ARG A 121 11.14 -20.58 -0.23
CA ARG A 121 10.74 -21.87 0.38
C ARG A 121 10.93 -21.88 1.91
N GLN A 122 11.94 -21.20 2.43
CA GLN A 122 12.19 -21.09 3.87
C GLN A 122 11.19 -20.15 4.56
N LEU A 123 10.67 -19.18 3.80
CA LEU A 123 9.69 -18.20 4.26
C LEU A 123 8.23 -18.62 4.02
N THR A 124 8.00 -19.86 3.59
CA THR A 124 6.64 -20.38 3.36
C THR A 124 6.03 -20.87 4.68
N PRO A 125 4.74 -20.61 4.96
CA PRO A 125 3.80 -19.79 4.19
C PRO A 125 4.05 -18.28 4.38
N ILE A 126 4.14 -17.53 3.28
CA ILE A 126 4.39 -16.08 3.30
C ILE A 126 3.26 -15.32 4.00
N PRO A 127 1.96 -15.54 3.68
CA PRO A 127 0.88 -14.72 4.23
C PRO A 127 0.85 -14.70 5.77
N GLU A 128 1.15 -15.83 6.41
CA GLU A 128 1.15 -15.95 7.88
C GLU A 128 2.28 -15.14 8.55
N LYS A 129 3.36 -14.86 7.82
CA LYS A 129 4.53 -14.13 8.33
C LYS A 129 4.45 -12.63 8.08
N VAL A 130 3.68 -12.20 7.08
CA VAL A 130 3.57 -10.79 6.67
C VAL A 130 3.14 -9.92 7.84
N ASP A 131 2.10 -10.31 8.57
CA ASP A 131 1.57 -9.50 9.68
C ASP A 131 2.62 -9.26 10.77
N ALA A 132 3.40 -10.28 11.13
CA ALA A 132 4.45 -10.16 12.14
C ALA A 132 5.59 -9.25 11.68
N LEU A 133 6.01 -9.38 10.42
CA LEU A 133 7.06 -8.56 9.82
C LEU A 133 6.60 -7.10 9.67
N VAL A 134 5.36 -6.87 9.22
CA VAL A 134 4.76 -5.53 9.10
C VAL A 134 4.67 -4.85 10.46
N ARG A 135 4.24 -5.55 11.52
CA ARG A 135 4.26 -4.98 12.88
C ARG A 135 5.66 -4.53 13.30
N GLY A 136 6.70 -5.27 12.91
CA GLY A 136 8.09 -4.87 13.13
C GLY A 136 8.48 -3.63 12.31
N LEU A 137 8.09 -3.60 11.02
CA LEU A 137 8.36 -2.48 10.12
C LEU A 137 7.65 -1.18 10.51
N LEU A 138 6.49 -1.28 11.17
CA LEU A 138 5.69 -0.13 11.61
C LEU A 138 6.17 0.47 12.95
N LYS A 139 7.20 -0.10 13.58
CA LYS A 139 7.78 0.50 14.78
C LYS A 139 8.36 1.89 14.46
N PRO A 140 8.20 2.90 15.33
CA PRO A 140 8.61 4.28 15.03
C PRO A 140 10.09 4.46 14.64
N ASP A 141 10.97 3.62 15.18
CA ASP A 141 12.42 3.61 14.93
C ASP A 141 12.81 2.87 13.64
N VAL A 142 11.87 2.15 13.02
CA VAL A 142 12.09 1.33 11.82
C VAL A 142 11.35 1.93 10.62
N TYR A 143 10.08 2.31 10.79
CA TYR A 143 9.23 2.77 9.71
C TYR A 143 9.83 3.98 9.02
N ALA A 144 9.93 3.94 7.68
CA ALA A 144 10.41 5.05 6.87
C ALA A 144 11.87 5.49 7.16
N HIS A 145 12.67 4.64 7.82
CA HIS A 145 14.08 4.89 8.11
C HIS A 145 14.98 3.98 7.26
N GLY A 146 15.77 4.58 6.36
CA GLY A 146 16.63 3.85 5.43
C GLY A 146 15.81 3.05 4.42
N ARG A 147 16.42 2.01 3.82
CA ARG A 147 15.74 1.19 2.81
C ARG A 147 14.86 0.10 3.44
N ILE A 148 13.65 -0.05 2.90
CA ILE A 148 12.67 -1.05 3.38
C ILE A 148 13.17 -2.49 3.25
N ASP A 149 13.89 -2.82 2.18
CA ASP A 149 14.39 -4.16 1.92
C ASP A 149 15.45 -4.60 2.96
N LEU A 150 16.33 -3.69 3.37
CA LEU A 150 17.28 -3.91 4.46
C LEU A 150 16.59 -3.97 5.83
N ALA A 151 15.58 -3.15 6.07
CA ALA A 151 14.77 -3.23 7.29
C ALA A 151 14.04 -4.59 7.38
N LEU A 152 13.44 -5.03 6.29
CA LEU A 152 12.75 -6.31 6.19
C LEU A 152 13.72 -7.49 6.34
N GLY A 153 14.87 -7.45 5.67
CA GLY A 153 15.93 -8.46 5.79
C GLY A 153 16.41 -8.62 7.24
N ARG A 154 16.66 -7.51 7.94
CA ARG A 154 17.02 -7.52 9.38
C ARG A 154 15.93 -8.15 10.24
N LEU A 155 14.65 -7.82 10.00
CA LEU A 155 13.54 -8.40 10.75
C LEU A 155 13.41 -9.92 10.48
N ILE A 156 13.59 -10.36 9.24
CA ILE A 156 13.59 -11.79 8.88
C ILE A 156 14.71 -12.51 9.62
N GLU A 157 15.93 -11.96 9.62
CA GLU A 157 17.06 -12.56 10.31
C GLU A 157 16.83 -12.65 11.83
N GLN A 158 16.30 -11.59 12.44
CA GLN A 158 16.02 -11.54 13.88
C GLN A 158 14.88 -12.47 14.33
N THR A 159 13.87 -12.67 13.49
CA THR A 159 12.65 -13.40 13.88
C THR A 159 12.60 -14.82 13.37
N LEU A 160 13.27 -15.10 12.25
CA LEU A 160 13.23 -16.38 11.55
C LEU A 160 14.61 -17.00 11.36
N GLU A 161 15.70 -16.34 11.78
CA GLU A 161 17.08 -16.81 11.65
C GLU A 161 17.50 -17.11 10.20
N ILE A 162 16.86 -16.43 9.24
CA ILE A 162 17.16 -16.56 7.81
C ILE A 162 17.88 -15.30 7.35
N SER A 163 19.12 -15.46 6.87
CA SER A 163 19.87 -14.35 6.29
C SER A 163 19.43 -14.12 4.84
N VAL A 164 18.99 -12.90 4.53
CA VAL A 164 18.59 -12.48 3.19
C VAL A 164 19.60 -11.45 2.67
N PRO A 165 20.44 -11.81 1.68
CA PRO A 165 21.38 -10.88 1.07
C PRO A 165 20.68 -9.66 0.44
N ALA A 166 21.34 -8.51 0.48
CA ALA A 166 20.77 -7.26 -0.04
C ALA A 166 20.47 -7.31 -1.55
N ASP A 167 21.22 -8.10 -2.32
CA ASP A 167 21.04 -8.28 -3.77
C ASP A 167 19.99 -9.34 -4.14
N ALA A 168 19.41 -10.03 -3.14
CA ALA A 168 18.37 -11.04 -3.36
C ALA A 168 16.97 -10.42 -3.61
N TRP A 169 16.80 -9.13 -3.35
CA TRP A 169 15.52 -8.43 -3.53
C TRP A 169 15.31 -8.03 -4.99
N HIS A 170 14.28 -8.59 -5.61
CA HIS A 170 13.92 -8.34 -7.01
C HIS A 170 12.68 -7.44 -7.08
N ALA A 171 12.72 -6.26 -6.45
CA ALA A 171 11.54 -5.40 -6.36
C ALA A 171 11.07 -4.87 -7.73
N GLU A 172 11.91 -4.91 -8.77
CA GLU A 172 11.53 -4.64 -10.16
C GLU A 172 10.48 -5.63 -10.72
N ARG A 173 10.27 -6.77 -10.05
CA ARG A 173 9.24 -7.76 -10.39
C ARG A 173 7.89 -7.50 -9.73
N MET A 174 7.82 -6.52 -8.84
CA MET A 174 6.57 -6.15 -8.18
C MET A 174 5.69 -5.36 -9.15
N ALA A 175 4.38 -5.40 -8.92
CA ALA A 175 3.46 -4.59 -9.70
C ALA A 175 3.61 -3.10 -9.34
N ASP A 176 3.44 -2.21 -10.33
CA ASP A 176 3.61 -0.76 -10.19
C ASP A 176 2.85 -0.17 -9.00
N HIS A 177 1.63 -0.63 -8.72
CA HIS A 177 0.78 -0.14 -7.62
C HIS A 177 1.31 -0.50 -6.22
N LEU A 178 2.34 -1.34 -6.13
CA LEU A 178 3.06 -1.69 -4.89
C LEU A 178 4.32 -0.83 -4.69
N HIS A 179 4.55 0.13 -5.56
CA HIS A 179 5.52 1.20 -5.40
C HIS A 179 4.80 2.53 -5.18
N MET A 180 5.40 3.42 -4.40
CA MET A 180 4.90 4.78 -4.27
C MET A 180 5.11 5.52 -5.60
N ASN A 181 4.04 6.05 -6.16
CA ASN A 181 4.11 6.83 -7.40
C ASN A 181 4.45 8.29 -7.08
N VAL A 182 5.48 8.85 -7.72
CA VAL A 182 5.84 10.27 -7.55
C VAL A 182 5.26 11.09 -8.70
N GLN A 183 4.28 11.94 -8.38
CA GLN A 183 3.67 12.86 -9.33
C GLN A 183 4.22 14.26 -9.11
N VAL A 184 5.04 14.69 -10.06
CA VAL A 184 5.65 16.03 -10.03
C VAL A 184 4.65 17.04 -10.58
N ARG A 185 4.39 18.08 -9.80
CA ARG A 185 3.52 19.20 -10.18
C ARG A 185 4.36 20.41 -10.51
N ASP A 186 4.16 20.95 -11.69
CA ASP A 186 4.57 22.31 -12.03
C ASP A 186 3.43 23.27 -11.64
N GLU A 187 3.74 24.36 -10.96
CA GLU A 187 2.76 25.40 -10.63
C GLU A 187 2.43 26.26 -11.86
N ALA A 188 3.32 26.30 -12.87
CA ALA A 188 3.15 27.08 -14.09
C ALA A 188 2.46 26.31 -15.24
N ALA A 189 2.53 24.99 -15.23
CA ALA A 189 1.91 24.13 -16.24
C ALA A 189 0.87 23.23 -15.58
N SER A 190 -0.36 23.20 -16.10
CA SER A 190 -1.46 22.35 -15.59
C SER A 190 -1.23 20.84 -15.79
N SER A 191 0.00 20.42 -16.12
CA SER A 191 0.41 19.06 -16.41
C SER A 191 1.22 18.45 -15.26
N SER A 192 0.78 17.29 -14.79
CA SER A 192 1.52 16.45 -13.85
C SER A 192 2.39 15.45 -14.60
N THR A 193 3.69 15.41 -14.31
CA THR A 193 4.61 14.42 -14.87
C THR A 193 4.83 13.29 -13.88
N LYS A 194 4.65 12.04 -14.33
CA LYS A 194 4.94 10.85 -13.51
C LYS A 194 6.46 10.61 -13.54
N VAL A 195 7.08 10.62 -12.37
CA VAL A 195 8.47 10.19 -12.20
C VAL A 195 8.45 8.89 -11.42
N VAL A 196 8.98 7.82 -12.01
CA VAL A 196 9.16 6.55 -11.31
C VAL A 196 10.55 6.57 -10.69
N ILE A 197 10.62 6.91 -9.41
CA ILE A 197 11.85 6.78 -8.63
C ILE A 197 11.83 5.39 -8.03
N TRP A 198 12.74 4.53 -8.49
CA TRP A 198 12.95 3.22 -7.88
C TRP A 198 14.40 3.09 -7.44
N CYS A 199 14.63 2.86 -6.15
CA CYS A 199 15.96 2.53 -5.67
C CYS A 199 16.17 1.01 -5.82
N ALA A 200 16.88 0.62 -6.88
CA ALA A 200 17.24 -0.76 -7.09
C ALA A 200 18.18 -1.26 -5.98
N ALA A 201 17.99 -2.52 -5.57
CA ALA A 201 18.93 -3.22 -4.71
C ALA A 201 20.33 -3.40 -5.33
N SER A 202 20.48 -3.12 -6.63
CA SER A 202 21.77 -2.96 -7.29
C SER A 202 22.17 -1.48 -7.28
N ALA A 203 23.33 -1.17 -6.71
CA ALA A 203 23.94 0.16 -6.59
C ALA A 203 24.28 0.86 -7.94
N ALA A 204 23.56 0.57 -9.03
CA ALA A 204 23.98 0.89 -10.38
C ALA A 204 23.08 1.88 -11.15
N ARG A 205 21.97 2.38 -10.60
CA ARG A 205 21.19 3.46 -11.24
C ARG A 205 20.15 4.02 -10.26
N CYS A 206 20.53 5.09 -9.57
CA CYS A 206 19.54 6.12 -9.27
C CYS A 206 19.12 6.67 -10.64
N PRO A 207 17.87 6.55 -11.10
CA PRO A 207 17.50 7.11 -12.38
C PRO A 207 17.69 8.63 -12.29
N ASP A 208 18.54 9.17 -13.18
CA ASP A 208 18.55 10.61 -13.43
C ASP A 208 17.10 11.06 -13.61
N ILE A 209 16.71 12.10 -12.89
CA ILE A 209 15.42 12.76 -13.04
C ILE A 209 15.42 13.37 -14.45
N GLN A 210 15.06 12.57 -15.46
CA GLN A 210 14.88 13.06 -16.81
C GLN A 210 13.55 13.78 -16.86
N THR A 211 13.63 15.09 -16.74
CA THR A 211 12.52 15.99 -17.05
C THR A 211 12.48 16.08 -18.57
N THR A 212 11.50 15.43 -19.21
CA THR A 212 11.13 15.71 -20.61
C THR A 212 10.05 16.76 -20.66
#